data_AF-A0A9X4IAW3-F1
#
_entry.id   AF-A0A9X4IAW3-F1
#
_cell.length_a   1.000
_cell.length_b   1.000
_cell.length_c   1.000
_cell.angle_alpha   90.00
_cell.angle_beta   90.00
_cell.angle_gamma   90.00
#
_symmetry.space_group_name_H-M   'P 1'
#
loop_
_entity.id
_entity.type
_entity.pdbx_description
1 polymer ?
#
loop_
_entity_poly.entity_id
_entity_poly.type
_entity_poly.pdbx_seq_one_letter_code
_entity_poly.pdbx_strand_id
1 'polypeptide(L)'
;MTIQWTNIKSLKGSQHNAFEELVCQLVRQEFQSQGKFTRISVPDGGIEAMCELSDGTVYGWQAKYFLSSFSSSQWQQIEDSFENSLKNYPKLAKYYVCVATDRANANIPSNKSFLDKWEKHTQKWKKFAQSQGREIEFEFWGSFELSDFLSKPENAGKKFFWFNENELSDKWFKQYN
;
A
#
# COMPACT_ATOMS: atom_id res chain seq x y z
N MET A 1 6.47 17.74 2.78
CA MET A 1 5.09 18.05 3.21
C MET A 1 4.54 16.82 3.90
N THR A 2 3.92 16.95 5.07
CA THR A 2 3.39 15.80 5.81
C THR A 2 1.91 15.65 5.51
N ILE A 3 1.51 14.54 4.89
CA ILE A 3 0.10 14.22 4.64
C ILE A 3 -0.57 13.85 5.96
N GLN A 4 -1.67 14.53 6.28
CA GLN A 4 -2.52 14.16 7.41
C GLN A 4 -3.53 13.11 6.95
N TRP A 5 -3.18 11.83 7.09
CA TRP A 5 -4.01 10.71 6.60
C TRP A 5 -5.44 10.73 7.17
N THR A 6 -5.64 11.23 8.38
CA THR A 6 -6.96 11.43 9.01
C THR A 6 -7.90 12.34 8.21
N ASN A 7 -7.35 13.19 7.34
CA ASN A 7 -8.11 14.14 6.52
C ASN A 7 -8.49 13.58 5.15
N ILE A 8 -8.12 12.33 4.83
CA ILE A 8 -8.51 11.72 3.56
C ILE A 8 -10.05 11.73 3.43
N LYS A 9 -10.55 12.24 2.31
CA LYS A 9 -11.96 12.26 1.97
C LYS A 9 -12.52 10.85 1.94
N SER A 10 -13.68 10.62 2.55
CA SER A 10 -14.38 9.33 2.47
C SER A 10 -14.85 8.98 1.06
N LEU A 11 -14.72 7.71 0.67
CA LEU A 11 -15.27 7.13 -0.55
C LEU A 11 -16.31 6.07 -0.17
N LYS A 12 -17.51 6.12 -0.76
CA LYS A 12 -18.62 5.21 -0.40
C LYS A 12 -18.86 5.14 1.13
N GLY A 13 -18.75 6.29 1.80
CA GLY A 13 -18.97 6.41 3.25
C GLY A 13 -17.80 5.98 4.14
N SER A 14 -16.65 5.57 3.61
CA SER A 14 -15.51 5.12 4.43
C SER A 14 -14.17 5.70 3.98
N GLN A 15 -13.33 6.09 4.94
CA GLN A 15 -11.93 6.44 4.70
C GLN A 15 -11.07 5.23 4.33
N HIS A 16 -11.47 4.02 4.75
CA HIS A 16 -10.77 2.78 4.36
C HIS A 16 -10.84 2.59 2.85
N ASN A 17 -12.05 2.67 2.29
CA ASN A 17 -12.28 2.59 0.85
C ASN A 17 -11.53 3.69 0.07
N ALA A 18 -11.43 4.89 0.66
CA ALA A 18 -10.70 6.00 0.04
C ALA A 18 -9.20 5.74 0.02
N PHE A 19 -8.65 5.25 1.13
CA PHE A 19 -7.24 4.90 1.22
C PHE A 19 -6.87 3.78 0.26
N GLU A 20 -7.67 2.72 0.19
CA GLU A 20 -7.50 1.62 -0.78
C GLU A 20 -7.49 2.14 -2.23
N GLU A 21 -8.46 2.99 -2.57
CA GLU A 21 -8.56 3.57 -3.91
C GLU A 21 -7.37 4.48 -4.22
N LEU A 22 -6.95 5.31 -3.27
CA LEU A 22 -5.77 6.16 -3.42
C LEU A 22 -4.49 5.33 -3.65
N VAL A 23 -4.27 4.27 -2.86
CA VAL A 23 -3.14 3.36 -3.08
C VAL A 23 -3.18 2.78 -4.49
N CYS A 24 -4.34 2.32 -4.96
CA CYS A 24 -4.47 1.78 -6.32
C CYS A 24 -4.14 2.81 -7.41
N GLN A 25 -4.54 4.07 -7.21
CA GLN A 25 -4.20 5.16 -8.14
C GLN A 25 -2.70 5.47 -8.17
N LEU A 26 -2.04 5.39 -7.02
CA LEU A 26 -0.58 5.56 -6.91
C LEU A 26 0.14 4.38 -7.57
N VAL A 27 -0.27 3.13 -7.28
CA VAL A 27 0.30 1.92 -7.91
C VAL A 27 0.18 1.99 -9.42
N ARG A 28 -1.00 2.37 -9.94
CA ARG A 28 -1.17 2.57 -11.38
C ARG A 28 -0.19 3.60 -11.92
N GLN A 29 -0.03 4.74 -11.25
CA GLN A 29 0.88 5.79 -11.71
C GLN A 29 2.34 5.29 -11.79
N GLU A 30 2.79 4.57 -10.76
CA GLU A 30 4.17 4.11 -10.61
C GLU A 30 4.51 2.88 -11.47
N PHE A 31 3.55 1.98 -11.71
CA PHE A 31 3.79 0.68 -12.34
C PHE A 31 3.12 0.49 -13.71
N GLN A 32 2.33 1.45 -14.21
CA GLN A 32 1.68 1.35 -15.53
C GLN A 32 2.64 1.14 -16.71
N SER A 33 3.90 1.54 -16.57
CA SER A 33 4.93 1.34 -17.60
C SER A 33 5.63 -0.03 -17.51
N GLN A 34 5.50 -0.73 -16.39
CA GLN A 34 6.18 -2.01 -16.14
C GLN A 34 5.35 -3.21 -16.61
N GLY A 35 4.03 -3.06 -16.63
CA GLY A 35 3.14 -4.17 -16.97
C GLY A 35 1.67 -3.77 -16.99
N LYS A 36 0.81 -4.79 -17.10
CA LYS A 36 -0.63 -4.61 -17.11
C LYS A 36 -1.15 -4.41 -15.69
N PHE A 37 -1.47 -3.17 -15.35
CA PHE A 37 -2.14 -2.83 -14.11
C PHE A 37 -3.62 -3.28 -14.11
N THR A 38 -4.09 -3.85 -12.99
CA THR A 38 -5.50 -4.18 -12.75
C THR A 38 -5.89 -3.80 -11.31
N ARG A 39 -6.98 -3.03 -11.17
CA ARG A 39 -7.67 -2.79 -9.88
C ARG A 39 -8.61 -3.96 -9.60
N ILE A 40 -8.48 -4.58 -8.43
CA ILE A 40 -9.25 -5.78 -8.05
C ILE A 40 -10.40 -5.43 -7.10
N SER A 41 -11.64 -5.52 -7.57
CA SER A 41 -12.82 -5.35 -6.72
C SER A 41 -13.16 -6.62 -5.95
N VAL A 42 -13.96 -6.50 -4.89
CA VAL A 42 -14.44 -7.64 -4.08
C VAL A 42 -15.22 -8.67 -4.94
N PRO A 43 -15.04 -9.99 -4.71
CA PRO A 43 -14.04 -10.61 -3.83
C PRO A 43 -12.63 -10.49 -4.42
N ASP A 44 -11.71 -9.92 -3.65
CA ASP A 44 -10.42 -9.41 -4.14
C ASP A 44 -9.26 -10.43 -4.06
N GLY A 45 -9.48 -11.51 -3.32
CA GLY A 45 -8.47 -12.53 -3.12
C GLY A 45 -7.28 -12.05 -2.28
N GLY A 46 -7.39 -10.95 -1.52
CA GLY A 46 -6.34 -10.45 -0.62
C GLY A 46 -5.35 -9.44 -1.22
N ILE A 47 -5.67 -8.82 -2.36
CA ILE A 47 -4.96 -7.64 -2.91
C ILE A 47 -5.95 -6.68 -3.57
N GLU A 48 -5.74 -5.37 -3.45
CA GLU A 48 -6.58 -4.35 -4.07
C GLU A 48 -6.09 -3.99 -5.48
N ALA A 49 -4.80 -4.22 -5.77
CA ALA A 49 -4.22 -3.99 -7.07
C ALA A 49 -3.17 -5.03 -7.44
N MET A 50 -3.03 -5.27 -8.74
CA MET A 50 -1.93 -6.07 -9.29
C MET A 50 -1.32 -5.44 -10.53
N CYS A 51 -0.06 -5.77 -10.78
CA CYS A 51 0.64 -5.48 -12.03
C CYS A 51 1.22 -6.79 -12.56
N GLU A 52 0.79 -7.20 -13.75
CA GLU A 52 1.31 -8.38 -14.45
C GLU A 52 2.38 -7.95 -15.46
N LEU A 53 3.60 -8.43 -15.26
CA LEU A 53 4.75 -8.18 -16.13
C LEU A 53 4.66 -9.03 -17.40
N SER A 54 5.49 -8.73 -18.39
CA SER A 54 5.49 -9.41 -19.70
C SER A 54 5.80 -10.92 -19.64
N ASP A 55 6.52 -11.37 -18.61
CA ASP A 55 6.81 -12.79 -18.34
C ASP A 55 5.68 -13.50 -17.57
N GLY A 56 4.63 -12.76 -17.22
CA GLY A 56 3.50 -13.21 -16.41
C GLY A 56 3.75 -13.13 -14.90
N THR A 57 4.90 -12.64 -14.45
CA THR A 57 5.16 -12.37 -13.03
C THR A 57 4.15 -11.35 -12.51
N VAL A 58 3.60 -11.59 -11.31
CA VAL A 58 2.60 -10.70 -10.71
C VAL A 58 3.17 -10.04 -9.47
N TYR A 59 3.02 -8.71 -9.41
CA TYR A 59 3.16 -7.92 -8.19
C TYR A 59 1.78 -7.59 -7.66
N GLY A 60 1.57 -7.73 -6.35
CA GLY A 60 0.29 -7.51 -5.68
C GLY A 60 0.42 -6.51 -4.53
N TRP A 61 -0.59 -5.65 -4.37
CA TRP A 61 -0.63 -4.64 -3.32
C TRP A 61 -1.84 -4.87 -2.42
N GLN A 62 -1.58 -5.00 -1.12
CA GLN A 62 -2.58 -4.97 -0.06
C GLN A 62 -2.58 -3.60 0.62
N ALA A 63 -3.71 -2.90 0.63
CA ALA A 63 -3.88 -1.63 1.31
C ALA A 63 -4.69 -1.81 2.61
N LYS A 64 -4.22 -1.22 3.71
CA LYS A 64 -4.97 -1.16 4.98
C LYS A 64 -4.84 0.22 5.62
N TYR A 65 -5.97 0.83 5.94
CA TYR A 65 -6.00 2.15 6.57
C TYR A 65 -5.74 2.06 8.09
N PHE A 66 -4.48 1.85 8.45
CA PHE A 66 -4.02 1.81 9.85
C PHE A 66 -3.33 3.12 10.21
N LEU A 67 -3.87 3.82 11.22
CA LEU A 67 -3.39 5.13 11.69
C LEU A 67 -2.46 5.04 12.91
N SER A 68 -2.22 3.83 13.42
CA SER A 68 -1.40 3.57 14.60
C SER A 68 -0.49 2.37 14.38
N SER A 69 0.48 2.18 15.27
CA SER A 69 1.31 0.96 15.31
C SER A 69 0.44 -0.30 15.33
N PHE A 70 0.93 -1.35 14.66
CA PHE A 70 0.16 -2.57 14.46
C PHE A 70 -0.04 -3.35 15.77
N SER A 71 -1.30 -3.65 16.07
CA SER A 71 -1.71 -4.66 17.04
C SER A 71 -1.53 -6.08 16.47
N SER A 72 -1.62 -7.10 17.32
CA SER A 72 -1.60 -8.51 16.87
C SER A 72 -2.71 -8.81 15.87
N SER A 73 -3.89 -8.18 15.99
CA SER A 73 -4.99 -8.38 15.05
C SER A 73 -4.73 -7.75 13.68
N GLN A 74 -4.04 -6.61 13.63
CA GLN A 74 -3.65 -5.97 12.37
C GLN A 74 -2.59 -6.79 11.63
N TRP A 75 -1.63 -7.38 12.35
CA TRP A 75 -0.69 -8.33 11.76
C TRP A 75 -1.41 -9.57 11.19
N GLN A 76 -2.38 -10.12 11.93
CA GLN A 76 -3.15 -11.27 11.46
C GLN A 76 -3.96 -10.93 10.20
N GLN A 77 -4.59 -9.75 10.13
CA GLN A 77 -5.32 -9.32 8.93
C GLN A 77 -4.44 -9.29 7.67
N ILE A 78 -3.20 -8.82 7.78
CA ILE A 78 -2.25 -8.80 6.66
C ILE A 78 -1.84 -10.23 6.29
N GLU A 79 -1.58 -11.07 7.28
CA GLU A 79 -1.24 -12.48 7.07
C GLU A 79 -2.36 -13.23 6.35
N ASP A 80 -3.61 -13.11 6.80
CA ASP A 80 -4.77 -13.76 6.18
C ASP A 80 -4.95 -13.29 4.72
N SER A 81 -4.74 -11.99 4.48
CA SER A 81 -4.81 -11.41 3.12
C SER A 81 -3.68 -11.97 2.23
N PHE A 82 -2.47 -12.06 2.77
CA PHE A 82 -1.33 -12.62 2.06
C PHE A 82 -1.56 -14.11 1.71
N GLU A 83 -1.99 -14.93 2.66
CA GLU A 83 -2.26 -16.35 2.42
C GLU A 83 -3.36 -16.55 1.36
N ASN A 84 -4.38 -15.70 1.37
CA ASN A 84 -5.41 -15.69 0.34
C ASN A 84 -4.84 -15.29 -1.03
N SER A 85 -3.99 -14.26 -1.08
CA SER A 85 -3.36 -13.81 -2.32
C SER A 85 -2.47 -14.87 -2.93
N LEU A 86 -1.72 -15.61 -2.11
CA LEU A 86 -0.84 -16.66 -2.60
C LEU A 86 -1.62 -17.82 -3.25
N LYS A 87 -2.83 -18.10 -2.74
CA LYS A 87 -3.77 -19.10 -3.29
C LYS A 87 -4.40 -18.63 -4.61
N ASN A 88 -4.85 -17.38 -4.67
CA ASN A 88 -5.59 -16.86 -5.82
C ASN A 88 -4.69 -16.39 -6.97
N TYR A 89 -3.43 -16.07 -6.70
CA TYR A 89 -2.48 -15.55 -7.68
C TYR A 89 -1.22 -16.45 -7.78
N PRO A 90 -1.26 -17.51 -8.62
CA PRO A 90 -0.18 -18.49 -8.73
C PRO A 90 1.17 -17.95 -9.22
N LYS A 91 1.18 -16.76 -9.84
CA LYS A 91 2.40 -16.09 -10.32
C LYS A 91 2.80 -14.88 -9.47
N LEU A 92 2.17 -14.69 -8.31
CA LEU A 92 2.56 -13.66 -7.34
C LEU A 92 4.01 -13.89 -6.89
N ALA A 93 4.86 -12.91 -7.14
CA ALA A 93 6.29 -12.93 -6.80
C ALA A 93 6.69 -11.79 -5.85
N LYS A 94 5.88 -10.72 -5.78
CA LYS A 94 6.10 -9.62 -4.84
C LYS A 94 4.79 -9.15 -4.24
N TYR A 95 4.79 -8.96 -2.92
CA TYR A 95 3.63 -8.54 -2.14
C TYR A 95 3.96 -7.27 -1.35
N TYR A 96 3.23 -6.21 -1.67
CA TYR A 96 3.37 -4.90 -1.05
C TYR A 96 2.31 -4.72 0.03
N VAL A 97 2.73 -4.35 1.23
CA VAL A 97 1.85 -3.96 2.35
C VAL A 97 1.84 -2.44 2.43
N CYS A 98 0.69 -1.83 2.12
CA CYS A 98 0.51 -0.39 2.09
C CYS A 98 -0.34 0.08 3.26
N VAL A 99 0.18 0.99 4.10
CA VAL A 99 -0.54 1.51 5.28
C VAL A 99 -0.31 2.99 5.51
N ALA A 100 -1.27 3.64 6.16
CA ALA A 100 -1.26 5.07 6.47
C ALA A 100 -0.39 5.46 7.68
N THR A 101 0.53 4.60 8.11
CA THR A 101 1.39 4.81 9.27
C THR A 101 2.82 4.37 8.97
N ASP A 102 3.77 5.02 9.60
CA ASP A 102 5.18 4.66 9.46
C ASP A 102 5.62 3.63 10.51
N ARG A 103 6.80 3.08 10.24
CA ARG A 103 7.48 2.12 11.10
C ARG A 103 7.96 2.84 12.36
N ALA A 104 7.14 2.83 13.40
CA ALA A 104 7.51 3.42 14.69
C ALA A 104 8.73 2.67 15.28
N ASN A 105 9.88 3.32 15.31
CA ASN A 105 11.11 2.79 15.90
C ASN A 105 11.30 3.30 17.33
N ALA A 106 10.38 2.95 18.23
CA ALA A 106 10.60 3.14 19.66
C ALA A 106 11.21 1.87 20.24
N ASN A 107 12.54 1.86 20.44
CA ASN A 107 13.23 0.81 21.19
C ASN A 107 12.89 0.98 22.68
N ILE A 108 11.80 0.37 23.11
CA ILE A 108 11.49 0.21 24.54
C ILE A 108 12.08 -1.15 24.95
N PRO A 109 12.90 -1.25 26.01
CA PRO A 109 13.56 -2.50 26.42
C PRO A 109 12.62 -3.71 26.62
N SER A 110 11.31 -3.47 26.78
CA SER A 110 10.28 -4.48 26.98
C SER A 110 9.43 -4.80 25.74
N ASN A 111 9.61 -4.13 24.60
CA ASN A 111 8.76 -4.31 23.42
C ASN A 111 9.57 -4.34 22.13
N LYS A 112 9.39 -5.38 21.31
CA LYS A 112 10.05 -5.50 20.01
C LYS A 112 9.67 -4.31 19.11
N SER A 113 10.66 -3.75 18.42
CA SER A 113 10.45 -2.65 17.48
C SER A 113 9.53 -3.07 16.32
N PHE A 114 8.95 -2.11 15.61
CA PHE A 114 8.17 -2.42 14.40
C PHE A 114 9.02 -3.21 13.40
N LEU A 115 10.30 -2.85 13.23
CA LEU A 115 11.22 -3.49 12.31
C LEU A 115 11.45 -4.96 12.65
N ASP A 116 11.64 -5.28 13.94
CA ASP A 116 11.79 -6.67 14.39
C ASP A 116 10.53 -7.50 14.14
N LYS A 117 9.36 -6.88 14.34
CA LYS A 117 8.06 -7.54 14.07
C LYS A 117 7.88 -7.77 12.58
N TRP A 118 8.15 -6.76 11.75
CA TRP A 118 8.09 -6.87 10.29
C TRP A 118 9.02 -7.97 9.77
N GLU A 119 10.28 -8.01 10.21
CA GLU A 119 11.23 -9.04 9.82
C GLU A 119 10.75 -10.44 10.25
N LYS A 120 10.26 -10.59 11.48
CA LYS A 120 9.71 -11.87 11.96
C LYS A 120 8.50 -12.32 11.12
N HIS A 121 7.58 -11.42 10.82
CA HIS A 121 6.38 -11.73 10.04
C HIS A 121 6.74 -12.06 8.58
N THR A 122 7.57 -11.25 7.92
CA THR A 122 7.99 -11.53 6.54
C THR A 122 8.80 -12.83 6.42
N GLN A 123 9.66 -13.16 7.38
CA GLN A 123 10.33 -14.47 7.42
C GLN A 123 9.33 -15.63 7.56
N LYS A 124 8.31 -15.48 8.42
CA LYS A 124 7.24 -16.48 8.57
C LYS A 124 6.48 -16.65 7.25
N TRP A 125 6.08 -15.56 6.61
CA TRP A 125 5.32 -15.59 5.37
C TRP A 125 6.13 -16.13 4.20
N LYS A 126 7.44 -15.81 4.12
CA LYS A 126 8.36 -16.41 3.13
C LYS A 126 8.48 -17.92 3.32
N LYS A 127 8.61 -18.41 4.56
CA LYS A 127 8.63 -19.87 4.84
C LYS A 127 7.31 -20.54 4.45
N PHE A 128 6.17 -19.89 4.70
CA PHE A 128 4.87 -20.39 4.25
C PHE A 128 4.84 -20.49 2.72
N ALA A 129 5.24 -19.45 1.99
CA ALA A 129 5.31 -19.50 0.53
C ALA A 129 6.25 -20.62 0.03
N GLN A 130 7.42 -20.76 0.63
CA GLN A 130 8.38 -21.82 0.29
C GLN A 130 7.81 -23.22 0.51
N SER A 131 7.02 -23.43 1.56
CA SER A 131 6.31 -24.70 1.78
C SER A 131 5.29 -25.03 0.67
N GLN A 132 4.85 -24.03 -0.09
CA GLN A 132 4.00 -24.16 -1.26
C GLN A 132 4.81 -24.20 -2.58
N GLY A 133 6.14 -24.29 -2.50
CA GLY A 133 7.03 -24.26 -3.66
C GLY A 133 7.14 -22.88 -4.33
N ARG A 134 6.91 -21.80 -3.56
CA ARG A 134 6.87 -20.42 -4.06
C ARG A 134 7.94 -19.57 -3.38
N GLU A 135 8.55 -18.68 -4.14
CA GLU A 135 9.38 -17.59 -3.60
C GLU A 135 8.63 -16.27 -3.73
N ILE A 136 8.75 -15.42 -2.72
CA ILE A 136 8.05 -14.14 -2.68
C ILE A 136 8.86 -13.07 -1.95
N GLU A 137 8.87 -11.88 -2.53
CA GLU A 137 9.38 -10.67 -1.91
C GLU A 137 8.28 -9.92 -1.17
N PHE A 138 8.65 -9.30 -0.05
CA PHE A 138 7.75 -8.43 0.71
C PHE A 138 8.31 -7.02 0.74
N GLU A 139 7.45 -6.05 0.50
CA GLU A 139 7.81 -4.63 0.59
C GLU A 139 6.76 -3.86 1.37
N PHE A 140 7.20 -2.85 2.11
CA PHE A 140 6.36 -2.05 2.97
C PHE A 140 6.29 -0.62 2.45
N TRP A 141 5.09 -0.13 2.20
CA TRP A 141 4.82 1.27 1.89
C TRP A 141 4.04 1.88 3.05
N GLY A 142 4.74 2.64 3.88
CA GLY A 142 4.17 3.40 4.98
C GLY A 142 3.68 4.77 4.55
N SER A 143 3.43 5.59 5.56
CA SER A 143 3.07 7.00 5.35
C SER A 143 4.15 7.74 4.57
N PHE A 144 5.43 7.46 4.80
CA PHE A 144 6.55 8.09 4.11
C PHE A 144 6.52 7.79 2.61
N GLU A 145 6.56 6.51 2.21
CA GLU A 145 6.62 6.12 0.80
C GLU A 145 5.38 6.62 0.02
N LEU A 146 4.19 6.51 0.63
CA LEU A 146 2.95 6.99 0.02
C LEU A 146 2.90 8.52 -0.09
N SER A 147 3.43 9.25 0.90
CA SER A 147 3.52 10.71 0.87
C SER A 147 4.52 11.19 -0.18
N ASP A 148 5.63 10.46 -0.35
CA ASP A 148 6.63 10.76 -1.37
C ASP A 148 6.01 10.63 -2.77
N PHE A 149 5.29 9.53 -3.05
CA PHE A 149 4.55 9.39 -4.30
C PHE A 149 3.53 10.51 -4.50
N LEU A 150 2.75 10.86 -3.48
CA LEU A 150 1.79 11.95 -3.55
C LEU A 150 2.42 13.33 -3.79
N SER A 151 3.68 13.52 -3.41
CA SER A 151 4.40 14.78 -3.60
C SER A 151 4.87 15.02 -5.03
N LYS A 152 4.85 13.98 -5.87
CA LYS A 152 5.25 14.09 -7.27
C LYS A 152 4.27 14.97 -8.06
N PRO A 153 4.74 15.84 -8.97
CA PRO A 153 3.88 16.76 -9.73
C PRO A 153 2.73 16.08 -10.49
N GLU A 154 2.93 14.87 -11.00
CA GLU A 154 1.89 14.07 -11.67
C GLU A 154 0.76 13.60 -10.74
N ASN A 155 0.97 13.65 -9.42
CA ASN A 155 0.02 13.26 -8.39
C ASN A 155 -0.65 14.45 -7.68
N ALA A 156 -0.29 15.68 -8.05
CA ALA A 156 -0.93 16.94 -7.66
C ALA A 156 -2.47 16.86 -7.58
N GLY A 157 -3.10 16.43 -8.68
CA GLY A 157 -4.56 16.32 -8.77
C GLY A 157 -5.14 15.26 -7.82
N LYS A 158 -4.42 14.17 -7.56
CA LYS A 158 -4.83 13.14 -6.59
C LYS A 158 -4.75 13.70 -5.17
N LYS A 159 -3.66 14.39 -4.85
CA LYS A 159 -3.47 15.04 -3.56
C LYS A 159 -4.58 16.05 -3.28
N PHE A 160 -4.89 16.92 -4.24
CA PHE A 160 -6.00 17.87 -4.13
C PHE A 160 -7.35 17.15 -3.95
N PHE A 161 -7.66 16.17 -4.79
CA PHE A 161 -8.93 15.45 -4.75
C PHE A 161 -9.18 14.74 -3.41
N TRP A 162 -8.15 14.10 -2.85
CA TRP A 162 -8.27 13.27 -1.66
C TRP A 162 -8.16 14.05 -0.35
N PHE A 163 -7.36 15.11 -0.31
CA PHE A 163 -7.07 15.84 0.95
C PHE A 163 -7.59 17.28 0.96
N ASN A 164 -8.18 17.76 -0.15
CA ASN A 164 -8.62 19.14 -0.33
C ASN A 164 -7.50 20.16 -0.03
N GLU A 165 -6.24 19.76 -0.22
CA GLU A 165 -5.09 20.65 -0.12
C GLU A 165 -4.95 21.41 -1.44
N ASN A 166 -5.29 22.70 -1.42
CA ASN A 166 -5.06 23.60 -2.55
C ASN A 166 -3.58 23.54 -2.93
N GLU A 167 -3.28 22.96 -4.08
CA GLU A 167 -1.95 23.05 -4.64
C GLU A 167 -1.85 24.34 -5.45
N LEU A 168 -1.08 25.30 -4.94
CA LEU A 168 -0.64 26.47 -5.70
C LEU A 168 0.35 25.99 -6.78
N SER A 169 -0.15 25.31 -7.80
CA SER A 169 0.64 24.84 -8.93
C SER A 169 0.97 26.00 -9.88
N ASP A 170 2.03 25.87 -10.67
CA ASP A 170 2.38 26.87 -11.69
C ASP A 170 1.23 27.10 -12.70
N LYS A 171 0.38 26.09 -12.92
CA LYS A 171 -0.85 26.25 -13.71
C LYS A 171 -1.87 27.13 -13.02
N TRP A 172 -2.07 26.99 -11.71
CA TRP A 172 -2.96 27.84 -10.92
C TRP A 172 -2.48 29.30 -10.96
N PHE A 173 -1.17 29.53 -10.79
CA PHE A 173 -0.60 30.88 -10.88
C PHE A 173 -0.81 31.51 -12.25
N LYS A 174 -0.62 30.75 -13.34
CA LYS A 174 -0.81 31.23 -14.73
C LYS A 174 -2.27 31.47 -15.12
N GLN A 175 -3.23 30.91 -14.38
CA GLN A 175 -4.66 31.02 -14.70
C GLN A 175 -5.33 32.18 -13.94
N TYR A 176 -4.75 32.60 -12.82
CA TYR A 176 -5.37 33.57 -11.90
C TYR A 176 -4.48 34.79 -11.57
N ASN A 177 -3.30 34.90 -12.18
CA ASN A 177 -2.50 36.13 -12.30
C ASN A 177 -2.14 36.37 -13.77
#